data_AF-A0A9W7MUP1-F1
#
_entry.id   AF-A0A9W7MUP1-F1
#
_cell.length_a   1.000
_cell.length_b   1.000
_cell.length_c   1.000
_cell.angle_alpha   90.00
_cell.angle_beta   90.00
_cell.angle_gamma   90.00
#
_symmetry.space_group_name_H-M   'P 1'
#
loop_
_entity.id
_entity.type
_entity.pdbx_description
1 polymer ?
#
loop_
_entity_poly.entity_id
_entity_poly.type
_entity_poly.pdbx_seq_one_letter_code
_entity_poly.pdbx_strand_id
1 'polypeptide(L)'
;MFEPQHLVDLQENAGFGTWLSGDNSNSSPTHHRTESSLARSVPGNVDSELYKDLVEMIPLVQSLIERKPNSSFTRRGSIIYTKTPSRESLSRKVSYVKGRNGALSIPVKRKKDQVDKNGSNNGDSLSIFSSRDLMSENENDELIGLREQVEDLQKRLLEKEERLKSAEISRNHINDVQAELDQLNRHAAEKDSLIKSIQLQLYDAKIKLADKQAALEKTQWEAMTSKQKLEKLQNDIDSMQGEFSSFMQLLNSLTKNNRTACDEDYDVAPYPLEHLPYIDDVDDKEMPQMEEARRAYIAALDAAKEKQDEESLAAAASARLYLQSVLFKSEGA
;
A
#
# COMPACT_ATOMS: atom_id res chain seq x y z
N MET A 1 44.34 17.42 -52.89
CA MET A 1 44.94 18.62 -52.27
C MET A 1 45.05 18.35 -50.78
N PHE A 2 46.29 18.38 -50.31
CA PHE A 2 46.81 18.46 -48.94
C PHE A 2 46.29 17.52 -47.83
N GLU A 3 47.16 16.52 -47.64
CA GLU A 3 47.60 15.72 -46.50
C GLU A 3 47.43 16.20 -45.03
N PRO A 4 47.63 15.25 -44.08
CA PRO A 4 47.31 15.25 -42.66
C PRO A 4 48.47 15.73 -41.76
N GLN A 5 48.23 15.87 -40.45
CA GLN A 5 49.27 15.87 -39.40
C GLN A 5 48.68 15.20 -38.13
N HIS A 6 49.11 13.99 -37.74
CA HIS A 6 50.22 13.66 -36.82
C HIS A 6 50.13 14.43 -35.49
N LEU A 7 49.76 13.76 -34.39
CA LEU A 7 50.64 13.02 -33.48
C LEU A 7 51.71 13.90 -32.84
N VAL A 8 51.47 14.31 -31.59
CA VAL A 8 52.52 14.53 -30.58
C VAL A 8 51.96 14.06 -29.23
N ASP A 9 52.41 12.88 -28.82
CA ASP A 9 52.51 12.40 -27.44
C ASP A 9 53.53 13.24 -26.64
N LEU A 10 53.51 13.06 -25.32
CA LEU A 10 54.28 13.67 -24.21
C LEU A 10 53.52 14.82 -23.53
N GLN A 11 53.20 14.75 -22.24
CA GLN A 11 54.11 14.36 -21.17
C GLN A 11 53.36 13.96 -19.88
N GLU A 12 53.77 12.83 -19.33
CA GLU A 12 53.53 12.41 -17.95
C GLU A 12 54.03 13.47 -16.95
N ASN A 13 53.19 13.86 -15.98
CA ASN A 13 53.59 13.77 -14.59
C ASN A 13 52.38 13.74 -13.65
N ALA A 14 52.55 13.01 -12.57
CA ALA A 14 51.55 12.47 -11.68
C ALA A 14 50.74 13.48 -10.87
N GLY A 15 49.51 13.07 -10.55
CA GLY A 15 49.06 13.04 -9.16
C GLY A 15 48.11 14.13 -8.71
N PHE A 16 46.93 13.67 -8.29
CA PHE A 16 46.00 14.25 -7.31
C PHE A 16 44.91 15.23 -7.79
N GLY A 17 43.69 14.70 -7.87
CA GLY A 17 42.55 15.27 -7.14
C GLY A 17 41.69 16.31 -7.86
N THR A 18 40.85 15.84 -8.78
CA THR A 18 39.68 16.57 -9.32
C THR A 18 38.48 16.43 -8.40
N TRP A 19 37.91 17.54 -7.92
CA TRP A 19 36.49 17.84 -7.61
C TRP A 19 36.49 19.36 -7.28
N LEU A 20 35.86 20.34 -7.93
CA LEU A 20 34.66 20.51 -8.77
C LEU A 20 34.70 21.94 -9.40
N SER A 21 33.72 22.26 -10.27
CA SER A 21 33.40 23.54 -10.97
C SER A 21 34.04 23.69 -12.34
N GLY A 22 33.34 24.00 -13.43
CA GLY A 22 32.09 24.72 -13.77
C GLY A 22 32.31 25.17 -15.24
N ASP A 23 31.42 25.67 -16.08
CA ASP A 23 30.05 26.15 -16.04
C ASP A 23 29.69 26.52 -17.51
N ASN A 24 28.41 26.45 -17.91
CA ASN A 24 27.70 27.25 -18.93
C ASN A 24 28.21 27.33 -20.41
N SER A 25 27.45 27.59 -21.49
CA SER A 25 26.08 28.09 -21.75
C SER A 25 25.81 28.09 -23.28
N ASN A 26 24.54 28.01 -23.71
CA ASN A 26 23.88 28.58 -24.93
C ASN A 26 22.56 27.80 -25.18
N SER A 27 21.36 28.30 -25.50
CA SER A 27 20.61 29.56 -25.37
C SER A 27 19.15 29.26 -25.87
N SER A 28 18.13 29.88 -25.26
CA SER A 28 16.64 29.71 -25.37
C SER A 28 15.99 30.28 -26.68
N PRO A 29 14.65 30.56 -26.88
CA PRO A 29 13.41 30.43 -26.03
C PRO A 29 12.04 30.13 -26.76
N THR A 30 10.95 29.83 -26.02
CA THR A 30 9.57 30.32 -26.35
C THR A 30 8.64 30.37 -25.11
N HIS A 31 7.85 31.45 -25.04
CA HIS A 31 7.01 31.97 -23.94
C HIS A 31 5.62 31.33 -23.77
N HIS A 32 5.01 31.47 -22.57
CA HIS A 32 3.62 31.98 -22.25
C HIS A 32 3.37 31.77 -20.72
N ARG A 33 3.63 32.75 -19.83
CA ARG A 33 2.71 33.73 -19.17
C ARG A 33 1.36 33.11 -18.71
N THR A 34 0.94 33.10 -17.44
CA THR A 34 0.45 34.26 -16.65
C THR A 34 0.27 33.93 -15.15
N GLU A 35 0.95 34.70 -14.28
CA GLU A 35 0.59 35.30 -12.98
C GLU A 35 0.00 34.52 -11.78
N SER A 36 0.74 34.54 -10.66
CA SER A 36 0.20 34.93 -9.35
C SER A 36 1.28 35.65 -8.54
N SER A 37 0.89 36.79 -7.99
CA SER A 37 1.75 37.81 -7.40
C SER A 37 1.86 37.63 -5.90
N LEU A 38 3.07 37.41 -5.37
CA LEU A 38 3.44 37.97 -4.07
C LEU A 38 4.96 38.23 -4.00
N ALA A 39 5.28 39.52 -3.88
CA ALA A 39 6.47 40.13 -3.28
C ALA A 39 7.85 39.45 -3.46
N ARG A 40 8.65 40.15 -4.24
CA ARG A 40 10.12 40.15 -4.24
C ARG A 40 10.65 40.37 -2.80
N SER A 41 11.38 39.41 -2.23
CA SER A 41 12.29 39.64 -1.09
C SER A 41 13.63 38.94 -1.31
N VAL A 42 14.67 39.78 -1.45
CA VAL A 42 16.08 39.66 -1.04
C VAL A 42 16.63 38.24 -0.78
N PRO A 43 17.74 37.84 -1.44
CA PRO A 43 18.46 36.62 -1.08
C PRO A 43 19.23 36.85 0.23
N GLY A 44 19.04 35.96 1.21
CA GLY A 44 19.97 35.86 2.34
C GLY A 44 19.54 36.47 3.67
N ASN A 45 18.30 36.21 4.11
CA ASN A 45 18.00 36.33 5.55
C ASN A 45 17.44 35.01 6.05
N VAL A 46 18.33 34.04 6.30
CA VAL A 46 18.01 32.91 7.17
C VAL A 46 17.79 33.51 8.54
N ASP A 47 16.60 33.30 9.09
CA ASP A 47 16.24 33.79 10.42
C ASP A 47 17.32 33.37 11.42
N SER A 48 17.98 34.36 12.02
CA SER A 48 19.13 34.13 12.90
C SER A 48 18.71 33.37 14.16
N GLU A 49 17.44 33.48 14.55
CA GLU A 49 16.82 32.73 15.63
C GLU A 49 16.68 31.25 15.24
N LEU A 50 16.21 30.95 14.03
CA LEU A 50 16.14 29.57 13.53
C LEU A 50 17.53 28.92 13.43
N TYR A 51 18.53 29.67 12.94
CA TYR A 51 19.91 29.17 12.88
C TYR A 51 20.48 28.92 14.28
N LYS A 52 20.19 29.80 15.24
CA LYS A 52 20.60 29.63 16.63
C LYS A 52 19.93 28.41 17.27
N ASP A 53 18.64 28.22 17.05
CA ASP A 53 17.88 27.06 17.56
C ASP A 53 18.43 25.74 16.98
N LEU A 54 18.74 25.72 15.68
CA LEU A 54 19.37 24.57 15.01
C LEU A 54 20.74 24.26 15.63
N VAL A 55 21.57 25.27 15.88
CA VAL A 55 22.89 25.11 16.50
C VAL A 55 22.78 24.65 17.96
N GLU A 56 21.81 25.17 18.72
CA GLU A 56 21.58 24.82 20.12
C GLU A 56 21.04 23.39 20.29
N MET A 57 20.32 22.86 19.31
CA MET A 57 19.88 21.46 19.31
C MET A 57 21.00 20.44 19.04
N ILE A 58 22.11 20.83 18.41
CA ILE A 58 23.17 19.87 18.02
C ILE A 58 23.76 19.12 19.24
N PRO A 59 24.18 19.76 20.34
CA PRO A 59 24.65 19.06 21.53
C PRO A 59 23.59 18.16 22.19
N LEU A 60 22.31 18.53 22.10
CA LEU A 60 21.19 17.77 22.67
C LEU A 60 20.93 16.50 21.86
N VAL A 61 20.92 16.62 20.54
CA VAL A 61 20.80 15.49 19.61
C VAL A 61 22.01 14.57 19.74
N GLN A 62 23.22 15.13 19.85
CA GLN A 62 24.43 14.37 20.09
C GLN A 62 24.37 13.63 21.43
N SER A 63 23.88 14.27 22.50
CA SER A 63 23.68 13.64 23.81
C SER A 63 22.64 12.51 23.77
N LEU A 64 21.62 12.62 22.91
CA LEU A 64 20.62 11.57 22.70
C LEU A 64 21.20 10.36 21.95
N ILE A 65 22.07 10.61 20.97
CA ILE A 65 22.74 9.58 20.17
C ILE A 65 23.84 8.88 20.99
N GLU A 66 24.60 9.64 21.79
CA GLU A 66 25.67 9.13 22.66
C GLU A 66 25.13 8.41 23.90
N ARG A 67 23.87 8.68 24.29
CA ARG A 67 23.18 7.89 25.31
C ARG A 67 22.92 6.50 24.75
N LYS A 68 23.85 5.57 25.04
CA LYS A 68 23.67 4.12 24.86
C LYS A 68 22.23 3.74 25.25
N PRO A 69 21.55 2.86 24.51
CA PRO A 69 20.20 2.43 24.82
C PRO A 69 20.20 1.72 26.18
N ASN A 70 19.98 2.48 27.25
CA ASN A 70 19.75 1.96 28.57
C ASN A 70 18.34 1.38 28.54
N SER A 71 18.23 0.17 27.98
CA SER A 71 17.03 -0.65 28.02
C SER A 71 16.82 -1.12 29.47
N SER A 72 16.40 -0.19 30.32
CA SER A 72 15.96 -0.47 31.70
C SER A 72 14.47 -0.85 31.75
N PHE A 73 13.78 -0.89 30.61
CA PHE A 73 12.43 -1.45 30.51
C PHE A 73 12.48 -2.97 30.39
N THR A 74 12.85 -3.65 31.48
CA THR A 74 12.35 -5.01 31.66
C THR A 74 10.86 -4.88 31.93
N ARG A 75 10.05 -5.13 30.90
CA ARG A 75 8.61 -5.33 31.02
C ARG A 75 8.36 -6.57 31.90
N ARG A 76 8.53 -6.45 33.21
CA ARG A 76 7.95 -7.39 34.18
C ARG A 76 6.44 -7.13 34.16
N GLY A 77 5.77 -7.68 33.15
CA GLY A 77 4.33 -7.87 33.22
C GLY A 77 4.08 -8.92 34.31
N SER A 78 3.60 -8.52 35.48
CA SER A 78 2.99 -9.47 36.40
C SER A 78 1.70 -9.97 35.74
N ILE A 79 1.76 -11.15 35.15
CA ILE A 79 0.55 -11.86 34.71
C ILE A 79 -0.17 -12.30 35.99
N ILE A 80 -1.18 -11.53 36.40
CA ILE A 80 -2.17 -12.03 37.35
C ILE A 80 -3.15 -12.86 36.51
N TYR A 81 -3.03 -14.18 36.60
CA TYR A 81 -4.01 -15.12 36.04
C TYR A 81 -5.35 -14.90 36.77
N THR A 82 -6.27 -14.16 36.15
CA THR A 82 -7.67 -14.19 36.57
C THR A 82 -8.33 -15.41 35.92
N LYS A 83 -9.06 -16.20 36.72
CA LYS A 83 -9.82 -17.34 36.18
C LYS A 83 -10.85 -16.84 35.19
N THR A 84 -10.93 -17.46 34.03
CA THR A 84 -11.97 -17.23 33.02
C THR A 84 -13.36 -17.43 33.66
N PRO A 85 -14.30 -16.48 33.51
CA PRO A 85 -15.65 -16.67 34.03
C PRO A 85 -16.32 -17.85 33.33
N SER A 86 -16.92 -18.75 34.12
CA SER A 86 -17.61 -19.94 33.61
C SER A 86 -18.78 -19.54 32.70
N ARG A 87 -18.97 -20.31 31.63
CA ARG A 87 -20.00 -20.13 30.58
C ARG A 87 -21.45 -20.27 31.09
N GLU A 88 -21.66 -20.54 32.37
CA GLU A 88 -22.96 -20.75 33.00
C GLU A 88 -23.67 -19.46 33.43
N SER A 89 -22.99 -18.30 33.40
CA SER A 89 -23.58 -17.01 33.79
C SER A 89 -24.40 -16.32 32.70
N LEU A 90 -24.38 -16.84 31.47
CA LEU A 90 -25.11 -16.27 30.32
C LEU A 90 -26.50 -16.90 30.08
N SER A 91 -26.85 -17.98 30.77
CA SER A 91 -28.13 -18.71 30.55
C SER A 91 -29.25 -18.40 31.54
N ARG A 92 -29.04 -17.52 32.53
CA ARG A 92 -30.07 -17.16 33.55
C ARG A 92 -30.59 -15.73 33.43
N LYS A 93 -30.82 -15.24 32.20
CA LYS A 93 -31.44 -13.93 31.96
C LYS A 93 -32.68 -14.01 31.06
N VAL A 94 -33.48 -15.05 31.24
CA VAL A 94 -34.89 -15.07 30.80
C VAL A 94 -35.69 -15.77 31.89
N SER A 95 -35.99 -15.05 32.98
CA SER A 95 -37.19 -15.20 33.83
C SER A 95 -36.97 -14.55 35.20
N TYR A 96 -38.04 -13.89 35.66
CA TYR A 96 -38.27 -13.32 36.99
C TYR A 96 -37.80 -11.89 37.28
N VAL A 97 -38.77 -11.01 37.02
CA VAL A 97 -39.14 -9.79 37.75
C VAL A 97 -38.97 -9.93 39.28
N LYS A 98 -38.61 -8.80 39.91
CA LYS A 98 -38.82 -8.41 41.33
C LYS A 98 -37.61 -8.54 42.28
N GLY A 99 -37.12 -7.39 42.77
CA GLY A 99 -36.81 -7.24 44.19
C GLY A 99 -35.43 -6.68 44.59
N ARG A 100 -35.46 -5.44 45.11
CA ARG A 100 -34.77 -4.95 46.32
C ARG A 100 -33.22 -4.94 46.40
N ASN A 101 -32.69 -3.71 46.36
CA ASN A 101 -31.82 -3.06 47.37
C ASN A 101 -30.72 -3.90 48.05
N GLY A 102 -29.46 -3.61 47.73
CA GLY A 102 -28.30 -3.95 48.55
C GLY A 102 -27.58 -2.67 49.00
N ALA A 103 -27.98 -2.14 50.14
CA ALA A 103 -27.34 -1.02 50.81
C ALA A 103 -26.26 -1.52 51.79
N LEU A 104 -25.15 -0.77 51.88
CA LEU A 104 -24.30 -0.55 53.06
C LEU A 104 -23.48 -1.74 53.62
N SER A 105 -22.16 -1.56 53.66
CA SER A 105 -21.34 -2.11 54.76
C SER A 105 -20.10 -1.24 55.01
N ILE A 106 -20.19 -0.38 56.03
CA ILE A 106 -19.07 0.32 56.69
C ILE A 106 -18.66 -0.55 57.90
N PRO A 107 -17.38 -0.90 58.10
CA PRO A 107 -16.97 -1.68 59.26
C PRO A 107 -16.63 -0.77 60.47
N VAL A 108 -17.51 -0.79 61.46
CA VAL A 108 -17.28 -0.27 62.81
C VAL A 108 -16.36 -1.23 63.58
N LYS A 109 -15.16 -0.79 63.98
CA LYS A 109 -14.31 -1.50 64.94
C LYS A 109 -14.69 -1.11 66.38
N ARG A 110 -14.85 -2.12 67.23
CA ARG A 110 -15.34 -2.06 68.60
C ARG A 110 -14.29 -1.61 69.61
N LYS A 111 -14.77 -0.90 70.64
CA LYS A 111 -14.13 -0.68 71.96
C LYS A 111 -14.08 -1.99 72.76
N LYS A 112 -13.05 -2.13 73.60
CA LYS A 112 -12.97 -3.09 74.70
C LYS A 112 -12.36 -2.39 75.93
N ASP A 113 -12.89 -2.80 77.09
CA ASP A 113 -12.92 -2.18 78.41
C ASP A 113 -11.57 -2.12 79.15
N GLN A 114 -11.41 -1.18 80.11
CA GLN A 114 -11.01 -1.45 81.50
C GLN A 114 -11.02 -0.18 82.39
N VAL A 115 -11.36 -0.41 83.67
CA VAL A 115 -11.10 0.38 84.91
C VAL A 115 -12.36 0.93 85.60
N ASP A 116 -12.88 0.08 86.47
CA ASP A 116 -13.66 0.42 87.65
C ASP A 116 -12.80 1.19 88.68
N LYS A 117 -13.39 2.20 89.31
CA LYS A 117 -13.11 2.59 90.71
C LYS A 117 -14.32 3.34 91.28
N ASN A 118 -15.09 2.65 92.11
CA ASN A 118 -16.10 3.25 92.98
C ASN A 118 -15.42 4.02 94.13
N GLY A 119 -15.98 5.18 94.45
CA GLY A 119 -15.66 5.97 95.63
C GLY A 119 -16.87 6.80 96.04
N SER A 120 -17.59 6.27 97.02
CA SER A 120 -18.80 6.78 97.68
C SER A 120 -18.70 8.23 98.15
N ASN A 121 -19.77 9.03 98.01
CA ASN A 121 -20.57 9.50 99.15
C ASN A 121 -21.74 10.40 98.72
N ASN A 122 -22.93 10.02 99.20
CA ASN A 122 -24.13 10.84 99.33
C ASN A 122 -23.91 11.93 100.38
N GLY A 123 -24.52 13.10 100.17
CA GLY A 123 -24.62 14.13 101.21
C GLY A 123 -25.46 15.32 100.76
N ASP A 124 -26.71 15.33 101.22
CA ASP A 124 -27.48 16.51 101.64
C ASP A 124 -27.99 17.53 100.59
N SER A 125 -29.25 17.28 100.20
CA SER A 125 -30.42 18.11 100.54
C SER A 125 -30.15 19.52 101.09
N LEU A 126 -30.85 20.49 100.47
CA LEU A 126 -31.05 21.91 100.84
C LEU A 126 -30.17 22.93 100.10
N SER A 127 -30.44 23.13 98.80
CA SER A 127 -30.12 24.39 98.12
C SER A 127 -31.06 24.63 96.93
N ILE A 128 -32.38 24.69 97.19
CA ILE A 128 -33.40 24.79 96.13
C ILE A 128 -33.95 26.23 95.95
N PHE A 129 -33.55 27.21 96.77
CA PHE A 129 -34.18 28.54 96.72
C PHE A 129 -33.24 29.76 96.69
N SER A 130 -31.95 29.59 96.36
CA SER A 130 -31.02 30.73 96.19
C SER A 130 -30.27 30.76 94.84
N SER A 131 -30.66 29.94 93.86
CA SER A 131 -29.98 29.84 92.55
C SER A 131 -30.82 30.34 91.37
N ARG A 132 -32.08 30.75 91.59
CA ARG A 132 -33.00 31.07 90.48
C ARG A 132 -32.61 32.33 89.70
N ASP A 133 -32.03 33.34 90.34
CA ASP A 133 -31.60 34.57 89.65
C ASP A 133 -30.24 34.41 88.94
N LEU A 134 -29.27 33.69 89.54
CA LEU A 134 -27.94 33.43 88.94
C LEU A 134 -27.95 32.31 87.89
N MET A 135 -28.86 31.34 87.99
CA MET A 135 -29.07 30.34 86.91
C MET A 135 -29.69 31.00 85.70
N SER A 136 -30.59 31.98 85.87
CA SER A 136 -31.19 32.67 84.72
C SER A 136 -30.15 33.48 83.93
N GLU A 137 -29.21 34.15 84.59
CA GLU A 137 -28.15 34.92 83.92
C GLU A 137 -27.19 33.99 83.16
N ASN A 138 -26.79 32.87 83.78
CA ASN A 138 -25.96 31.84 83.14
C ASN A 138 -26.68 31.08 82.00
N GLU A 139 -27.97 30.76 82.15
CA GLU A 139 -28.79 30.15 81.10
C GLU A 139 -29.00 31.12 79.92
N ASN A 140 -29.13 32.41 80.19
CA ASN A 140 -29.23 33.43 79.14
C ASN A 140 -27.93 33.59 78.35
N ASP A 141 -26.77 33.58 79.02
CA ASP A 141 -25.46 33.58 78.36
C ASP A 141 -25.22 32.32 77.53
N GLU A 142 -25.66 31.15 78.01
CA GLU A 142 -25.62 29.90 77.24
C GLU A 142 -26.56 29.95 76.02
N LEU A 143 -27.75 30.53 76.16
CA LEU A 143 -28.68 30.75 75.04
C LEU A 143 -28.10 31.72 74.00
N ILE A 144 -27.34 32.73 74.42
CA ILE A 144 -26.62 33.65 73.52
C ILE A 144 -25.49 32.90 72.80
N GLY A 145 -24.70 32.08 73.49
CA GLY A 145 -23.65 31.27 72.88
C GLY A 145 -24.18 30.21 71.91
N LEU A 146 -25.33 29.58 72.22
CA LEU A 146 -26.00 28.66 71.30
C LEU A 146 -26.54 29.38 70.05
N ARG A 147 -27.07 30.60 70.22
CA ARG A 147 -27.51 31.42 69.10
C ARG A 147 -26.35 31.77 68.17
N GLU A 148 -25.22 32.19 68.73
CA GLU A 148 -24.01 32.47 67.96
C GLU A 148 -23.53 31.23 67.19
N GLN A 149 -23.52 30.04 67.83
CA GLN A 149 -23.18 28.79 67.13
C GLN A 149 -24.14 28.48 65.98
N VAL A 150 -25.45 28.72 66.16
CA VAL A 150 -26.43 28.53 65.09
C VAL A 150 -26.16 29.48 63.93
N GLU A 151 -25.86 30.75 64.20
CA GLU A 151 -25.51 31.74 63.17
C GLU A 151 -24.21 31.35 62.43
N ASP A 152 -23.19 30.89 63.15
CA ASP A 152 -21.94 30.40 62.56
C ASP A 152 -22.13 29.14 61.70
N LEU A 153 -22.97 28.20 62.15
CA LEU A 153 -23.31 27.01 61.38
C LEU A 153 -24.09 27.37 60.12
N GLN A 154 -25.03 28.33 60.20
CA GLN A 154 -25.75 28.85 59.04
C GLN A 154 -24.80 29.49 58.04
N LYS A 155 -23.87 30.33 58.50
CA LYS A 155 -22.84 30.95 57.63
C LYS A 155 -21.96 29.90 56.95
N ARG A 156 -21.50 28.89 57.69
CA ARG A 156 -20.72 27.76 57.13
C ARG A 156 -21.53 26.94 56.13
N LEU A 157 -22.83 26.79 56.34
CA LEU A 157 -23.71 26.07 55.41
C LEU A 157 -23.85 26.83 54.09
N LEU A 158 -24.04 28.16 54.15
CA LEU A 158 -24.11 29.01 52.95
C LEU A 158 -22.79 28.96 52.16
N GLU A 159 -21.65 29.06 52.83
CA GLU A 159 -20.33 28.97 52.18
C GLU A 159 -20.12 27.60 51.51
N LYS A 160 -20.59 26.50 52.15
CA LYS A 160 -20.57 25.17 51.54
C LYS A 160 -21.51 25.06 50.34
N GLU A 161 -22.68 25.68 50.38
CA GLU A 161 -23.62 25.68 49.26
C GLU A 161 -23.05 26.45 48.06
N GLU A 162 -22.38 27.58 48.28
CA GLU A 162 -21.68 28.32 47.22
C GLU A 162 -20.51 27.53 46.61
N ARG A 163 -19.71 26.83 47.44
CA ARG A 163 -18.69 25.89 46.95
C ARG A 163 -19.31 24.76 46.14
N LEU A 164 -20.47 24.24 46.55
CA LEU A 164 -21.18 23.19 45.82
C LEU A 164 -21.66 23.70 44.47
N LYS A 165 -22.23 24.91 44.39
CA LYS A 165 -22.60 25.57 43.13
C LYS A 165 -21.39 25.74 42.21
N SER A 166 -20.26 26.18 42.76
CA SER A 166 -19.01 26.34 42.01
C SER A 166 -18.48 25.01 41.48
N ALA A 167 -18.54 23.96 42.29
CA ALA A 167 -18.16 22.60 41.89
C ALA A 167 -19.09 22.04 40.81
N GLU A 168 -20.39 22.36 40.87
CA GLU A 168 -21.35 21.94 39.83
C GLU A 168 -21.09 22.65 38.49
N ILE A 169 -20.80 23.95 38.50
CA ILE A 169 -20.41 24.70 37.29
C ILE A 169 -19.11 24.13 36.72
N SER A 170 -18.11 23.88 37.57
CA SER A 170 -16.85 23.23 37.18
C SER A 170 -17.08 21.86 36.56
N ARG A 171 -17.97 21.05 37.14
CA ARG A 171 -18.33 19.72 36.61
C ARG A 171 -18.97 19.83 35.23
N ASN A 172 -19.85 20.80 35.02
CA ASN A 172 -20.45 21.03 33.71
C ASN A 172 -19.39 21.40 32.67
N HIS A 173 -18.45 22.29 33.01
CA HIS A 173 -17.33 22.62 32.13
C HIS A 173 -16.45 21.41 31.79
N ILE A 174 -16.18 20.53 32.76
CA ILE A 174 -15.45 19.27 32.51
C ILE A 174 -16.23 18.38 31.53
N ASN A 175 -17.56 18.29 31.65
CA ASN A 175 -18.38 17.51 30.72
C ASN A 175 -18.33 18.09 29.31
N ASP A 176 -18.33 19.42 29.16
CA ASP A 176 -18.21 20.08 27.85
C ASP A 176 -16.84 19.78 27.21
N VAL A 177 -15.75 19.90 27.99
CA VAL A 177 -14.40 19.55 27.53
C VAL A 177 -14.30 18.07 27.17
N GLN A 178 -14.95 17.18 27.93
CA GLN A 178 -15.00 15.75 27.64
C GLN A 178 -15.71 15.49 26.30
N ALA A 179 -16.81 16.20 26.02
CA ALA A 179 -17.53 16.07 24.75
C ALA A 179 -16.69 16.57 23.55
N GLU A 180 -15.95 17.68 23.71
CA GLU A 180 -15.01 18.16 22.69
C GLU A 180 -13.87 17.18 22.45
N LEU A 181 -13.32 16.57 23.52
CA LEU A 181 -12.28 15.54 23.43
C LEU A 181 -12.78 14.32 22.65
N ASP A 182 -14.00 13.86 22.91
CA ASP A 182 -14.62 12.74 22.20
C ASP A 182 -14.88 13.07 20.72
N GLN A 183 -15.22 14.32 20.40
CA GLN A 183 -15.31 14.78 19.02
C GLN A 183 -13.96 14.80 18.32
N LEU A 184 -12.91 15.30 18.99
CA LEU A 184 -11.55 15.31 18.44
C LEU A 184 -11.03 13.89 18.20
N ASN A 185 -11.30 12.96 19.11
CA ASN A 185 -10.96 11.55 18.95
C ASN A 185 -11.66 10.92 17.74
N ARG A 186 -12.93 11.24 17.49
CA ARG A 186 -13.65 10.78 16.28
C ARG A 186 -12.99 11.33 15.01
N HIS A 187 -12.66 12.62 14.97
CA HIS A 187 -11.95 13.21 13.84
C HIS A 187 -10.56 12.59 13.62
N ALA A 188 -9.82 12.30 14.69
CA ALA A 188 -8.55 11.60 14.59
C ALA A 188 -8.72 10.21 13.96
N ALA A 189 -9.73 9.44 14.40
CA ALA A 189 -10.04 8.13 13.83
C ALA A 189 -10.45 8.20 12.34
N GLU A 190 -11.24 9.21 11.94
CA GLU A 190 -11.61 9.44 10.54
C GLU A 190 -10.38 9.76 9.68
N LYS A 191 -9.49 10.65 10.16
CA LYS A 191 -8.24 11.00 9.48
C LYS A 191 -7.32 9.78 9.35
N ASP A 192 -7.20 8.96 10.39
CA ASP A 192 -6.43 7.72 10.35
C ASP A 192 -7.02 6.72 9.34
N SER A 193 -8.34 6.61 9.27
CA SER A 193 -9.02 5.78 8.27
C SER A 193 -8.74 6.27 6.85
N LEU A 194 -8.77 7.59 6.62
CA LEU A 194 -8.43 8.19 5.33
C LEU A 194 -6.98 7.92 4.95
N ILE A 195 -6.04 8.09 5.89
CA ILE A 195 -4.61 7.80 5.67
C ILE A 195 -4.43 6.34 5.25
N LYS A 196 -5.06 5.39 5.96
CA LYS A 196 -5.01 3.96 5.60
C LYS A 196 -5.59 3.69 4.21
N SER A 197 -6.70 4.34 3.86
CA SER A 197 -7.30 4.23 2.52
C SER A 197 -6.36 4.74 1.43
N ILE A 198 -5.73 5.91 1.63
CA ILE A 198 -4.78 6.48 0.66
C ILE A 198 -3.54 5.59 0.53
N GLN A 199 -3.02 5.07 1.64
CA GLN A 199 -1.89 4.13 1.61
C GLN A 199 -2.21 2.86 0.82
N LEU A 200 -3.42 2.31 0.99
CA LEU A 200 -3.87 1.15 0.22
C LEU A 200 -3.96 1.46 -1.28
N GLN A 201 -4.52 2.61 -1.65
CA GLN A 201 -4.58 3.06 -3.05
C GLN A 201 -3.19 3.27 -3.66
N LEU A 202 -2.25 3.83 -2.90
CA LEU A 202 -0.86 4.00 -3.34
C LEU A 202 -0.19 2.65 -3.60
N TYR A 203 -0.40 1.68 -2.70
CA TYR A 203 0.13 0.33 -2.86
C TYR A 203 -0.44 -0.38 -4.11
N ASP A 204 -1.76 -0.30 -4.32
CA ASP A 204 -2.41 -0.83 -5.53
C ASP A 204 -1.87 -0.18 -6.81
N ALA A 205 -1.74 1.15 -6.82
CA ALA A 205 -1.16 1.89 -7.94
C ALA A 205 0.30 1.48 -8.20
N LYS A 206 1.08 1.23 -7.14
CA LYS A 206 2.47 0.77 -7.24
C LYS A 206 2.55 -0.62 -7.87
N ILE A 207 1.68 -1.55 -7.49
CA ILE A 207 1.60 -2.88 -8.12
C ILE A 207 1.27 -2.73 -9.61
N LYS A 208 0.20 -1.99 -9.94
CA LYS A 208 -0.19 -1.76 -11.33
C LYS A 208 0.93 -1.14 -12.16
N LEU A 209 1.69 -0.22 -11.59
CA LEU A 209 2.84 0.38 -12.28
C LEU A 209 3.93 -0.67 -12.56
N ALA A 210 4.23 -1.54 -11.59
CA ALA A 210 5.19 -2.63 -11.79
C ALA A 210 4.72 -3.60 -12.87
N ASP A 211 3.43 -3.96 -12.90
CA ASP A 211 2.86 -4.82 -13.94
C ASP A 211 2.96 -4.19 -15.33
N LYS A 212 2.70 -2.88 -15.43
CA LYS A 212 2.85 -2.12 -16.69
C LYS A 212 4.32 -2.05 -17.12
N GLN A 213 5.25 -1.88 -16.18
CA GLN A 213 6.68 -1.90 -16.47
C GLN A 213 7.13 -3.27 -17.00
N ALA A 214 6.70 -4.36 -16.37
CA ALA A 214 7.00 -5.71 -16.82
C ALA A 214 6.42 -6.00 -18.21
N ALA A 215 5.19 -5.55 -18.49
CA ALA A 215 4.58 -5.68 -19.81
C ALA A 215 5.35 -4.88 -20.88
N LEU A 216 5.79 -3.66 -20.55
CA LEU A 216 6.60 -2.84 -21.45
C LEU A 216 7.93 -3.54 -21.78
N GLU A 217 8.68 -3.97 -20.76
CA GLU A 217 9.96 -4.66 -20.95
C GLU A 217 9.82 -5.92 -21.80
N LYS A 218 8.75 -6.70 -21.58
CA LYS A 218 8.44 -7.86 -22.42
C LYS A 218 8.24 -7.47 -23.88
N THR A 219 7.37 -6.49 -24.16
CA THR A 219 7.12 -6.04 -25.54
C THR A 219 8.37 -5.46 -26.19
N GLN A 220 9.21 -4.77 -25.43
CA GLN A 220 10.48 -4.25 -25.90
C GLN A 220 11.46 -5.38 -26.27
N TRP A 221 11.55 -6.42 -25.43
CA TRP A 221 12.34 -7.62 -25.73
C TRP A 221 11.84 -8.35 -26.98
N GLU A 222 10.52 -8.50 -27.12
CA GLU A 222 9.89 -9.09 -28.31
C GLU A 222 10.18 -8.26 -29.56
N ALA A 223 10.09 -6.93 -29.49
CA ALA A 223 10.40 -6.04 -30.61
C ALA A 223 11.89 -6.09 -31.00
N MET A 224 12.80 -6.08 -30.02
CA MET A 224 14.25 -6.17 -30.26
C MET A 224 14.65 -7.49 -30.90
N THR A 225 14.12 -8.60 -30.37
CA THR A 225 14.39 -9.94 -30.92
C THR A 225 13.74 -10.14 -32.29
N SER A 226 12.55 -9.59 -32.52
CA SER A 226 11.91 -9.57 -33.84
C SER A 226 12.72 -8.74 -34.85
N LYS A 227 13.17 -7.55 -34.47
CA LYS A 227 14.03 -6.69 -35.31
C LYS A 227 15.31 -7.41 -35.71
N GLN A 228 15.96 -8.11 -34.77
CA GLN A 228 17.16 -8.89 -35.06
C GLN A 228 16.90 -10.03 -36.05
N LYS A 229 15.75 -10.71 -35.94
CA LYS A 229 15.35 -11.75 -36.91
C LYS A 229 15.10 -11.17 -38.30
N LEU A 230 14.46 -9.99 -38.37
CA LEU A 230 14.24 -9.27 -39.62
C LEU A 230 15.57 -8.87 -40.29
N GLU A 231 16.53 -8.36 -39.51
CA GLU A 231 17.86 -7.99 -40.01
C GLU A 231 18.62 -9.19 -40.56
N LYS A 232 18.57 -10.34 -39.88
CA LYS A 232 19.14 -11.60 -40.40
C LYS A 232 18.51 -12.00 -41.74
N LEU A 233 17.17 -11.98 -41.81
CA LEU A 233 16.45 -12.32 -43.03
C LEU A 233 16.76 -11.35 -44.18
N GLN A 234 16.93 -10.06 -43.90
CA GLN A 234 17.34 -9.08 -44.90
C GLN A 234 18.74 -9.40 -45.46
N ASN A 235 19.71 -9.70 -44.59
CA ASN A 235 21.05 -10.08 -45.01
C ASN A 235 21.04 -11.36 -45.87
N ASP A 236 20.19 -12.34 -45.53
CA ASP A 236 20.04 -13.57 -46.31
C ASP A 236 19.46 -13.29 -47.71
N ILE A 237 18.48 -12.39 -47.82
CA ILE A 237 17.91 -11.94 -49.11
C ILE A 237 18.98 -11.23 -49.95
N ASP A 238 19.75 -10.32 -49.35
CA ASP A 238 20.80 -9.58 -50.05
C ASP A 238 21.90 -10.54 -50.55
N SER A 239 22.26 -11.55 -49.74
CA SER A 239 23.19 -12.63 -50.13
C SER A 239 22.65 -13.43 -51.32
N MET A 240 21.40 -13.93 -51.23
CA MET A 240 20.77 -14.68 -52.31
C MET A 240 20.67 -13.85 -53.59
N GLN A 241 20.36 -12.55 -53.51
CA GLN A 241 20.31 -11.68 -54.68
C GLN A 241 21.69 -11.56 -55.37
N GLY A 242 22.77 -11.49 -54.59
CA GLY A 242 24.14 -11.55 -55.10
C GLY A 242 24.46 -12.88 -55.79
N GLU A 243 24.07 -13.99 -55.16
CA GLU A 243 24.24 -15.34 -55.73
C GLU A 243 23.44 -15.53 -57.03
N PHE A 244 22.17 -15.11 -57.05
CA PHE A 244 21.32 -15.12 -58.24
C PHE A 244 21.91 -14.26 -59.36
N SER A 245 22.48 -13.09 -59.03
CA SER A 245 23.12 -12.22 -60.03
C SER A 245 24.36 -12.89 -60.64
N SER A 246 25.19 -13.53 -59.81
CA SER A 246 26.35 -14.32 -60.24
C SER A 246 25.92 -15.48 -61.14
N PHE A 247 24.90 -16.23 -60.73
CA PHE A 247 24.34 -17.34 -61.49
C PHE A 247 23.76 -16.90 -62.84
N MET A 248 22.99 -15.80 -62.86
CA MET A 248 22.47 -15.23 -64.12
C MET A 248 23.58 -14.75 -65.04
N GLN A 249 24.67 -14.20 -64.49
CA GLN A 249 25.83 -13.80 -65.29
C GLN A 249 26.53 -15.00 -65.92
N LEU A 250 26.63 -16.13 -65.20
CA LEU A 250 27.11 -17.41 -65.74
C LEU A 250 26.25 -17.88 -66.92
N LEU A 251 24.92 -17.91 -66.76
CA LEU A 251 23.98 -18.29 -67.84
C LEU A 251 24.08 -17.38 -69.05
N ASN A 252 24.19 -16.07 -68.83
CA ASN A 252 24.36 -15.07 -69.90
C ASN A 252 25.71 -15.22 -70.63
N SER A 253 26.77 -15.61 -69.92
CA SER A 253 28.06 -15.94 -70.53
C SER A 253 27.93 -17.20 -71.41
N LEU A 254 27.29 -18.25 -70.89
CA LEU A 254 27.08 -19.52 -71.61
C LEU A 254 26.27 -19.32 -72.91
N THR A 255 25.17 -18.57 -72.84
CA THR A 255 24.33 -18.27 -74.01
C THR A 255 25.03 -17.38 -75.05
N LYS A 256 25.92 -16.47 -74.63
CA LYS A 256 26.74 -15.67 -75.56
C LYS A 256 27.83 -16.50 -76.25
N ASN A 257 28.39 -17.50 -75.57
CA ASN A 257 29.46 -18.34 -76.12
C ASN A 257 28.96 -19.39 -77.12
N ASN A 258 27.66 -19.74 -77.09
CA ASN A 258 27.05 -20.72 -78.01
C ASN A 258 26.50 -20.10 -79.31
N ARG A 259 26.66 -18.78 -79.52
CA ARG A 259 26.15 -18.09 -80.72
C ARG A 259 27.16 -17.99 -81.87
N THR A 260 28.33 -18.59 -81.73
CA THR A 260 29.31 -18.75 -82.82
C THR A 260 29.47 -20.23 -83.15
N ALA A 261 28.90 -20.62 -84.29
CA ALA A 261 29.06 -21.87 -85.03
C ALA A 261 28.52 -23.16 -84.35
N CYS A 262 27.23 -23.43 -84.57
CA CYS A 262 26.77 -24.77 -84.92
C CYS A 262 25.44 -24.62 -85.67
N ASP A 263 25.58 -24.56 -86.99
CA ASP A 263 24.52 -24.81 -87.95
C ASP A 263 24.42 -26.34 -88.05
N GLU A 264 23.78 -26.99 -87.08
CA GLU A 264 23.48 -28.41 -87.14
C GLU A 264 22.04 -28.63 -86.69
N ASP A 265 21.27 -29.04 -87.69
CA ASP A 265 19.85 -29.32 -87.73
C ASP A 265 19.55 -30.56 -86.86
N TYR A 266 19.34 -30.37 -85.56
CA TYR A 266 18.84 -31.44 -84.69
C TYR A 266 17.34 -31.27 -84.50
N ASP A 267 16.58 -31.96 -85.34
CA ASP A 267 15.16 -32.28 -85.14
C ASP A 267 15.02 -33.20 -83.92
N VAL A 268 15.02 -32.59 -82.74
CA VAL A 268 14.68 -33.27 -81.49
C VAL A 268 13.16 -33.25 -81.38
N ALA A 269 12.55 -34.39 -81.71
CA ALA A 269 11.15 -34.66 -81.44
C ALA A 269 10.84 -34.26 -79.97
N PRO A 270 9.83 -33.41 -79.73
CA PRO A 270 9.48 -33.00 -78.38
C PRO A 270 9.22 -34.22 -77.52
N TYR A 271 10.03 -34.42 -76.48
CA TYR A 271 9.72 -35.37 -75.42
C TYR A 271 8.31 -35.02 -74.90
N PRO A 272 7.38 -35.98 -74.83
CA PRO A 272 6.10 -35.74 -74.20
C PRO A 272 6.37 -35.50 -72.72
N LEU A 273 6.52 -34.24 -72.35
CA LEU A 273 6.50 -33.83 -70.95
C LEU A 273 5.06 -34.11 -70.51
N GLU A 274 4.90 -35.21 -69.76
CA GLU A 274 3.67 -35.55 -69.07
C GLU A 274 3.12 -34.27 -68.45
N HIS A 275 1.99 -33.81 -69.00
CA HIS A 275 1.31 -32.62 -68.50
C HIS A 275 1.02 -32.88 -67.03
N LEU A 276 1.73 -32.15 -66.16
CA LEU A 276 1.29 -31.97 -64.79
C LEU A 276 -0.14 -31.45 -64.86
N PRO A 277 -1.09 -32.07 -64.14
CA PRO A 277 -2.48 -31.66 -64.21
C PRO A 277 -2.59 -30.18 -63.87
N TYR A 278 -3.15 -29.44 -64.82
CA TYR A 278 -3.48 -28.03 -64.74
C TYR A 278 -4.53 -27.86 -63.63
N ILE A 279 -4.11 -27.33 -62.47
CA ILE A 279 -4.90 -27.23 -61.22
C ILE A 279 -5.94 -26.09 -61.29
N ASP A 280 -6.25 -25.55 -62.47
CA ASP A 280 -6.96 -24.27 -62.58
C ASP A 280 -8.50 -24.40 -62.57
N ASP A 281 -9.05 -25.58 -62.26
CA ASP A 281 -10.51 -25.78 -62.22
C ASP A 281 -10.95 -26.49 -60.92
N VAL A 282 -10.47 -26.00 -59.77
CA VAL A 282 -11.05 -26.37 -58.48
C VAL A 282 -12.31 -25.52 -58.27
N ASP A 283 -13.48 -26.15 -58.36
CA ASP A 283 -14.80 -25.52 -58.17
C ASP A 283 -14.83 -24.66 -56.89
N ASP A 284 -15.43 -23.46 -56.97
CA ASP A 284 -15.53 -22.48 -55.86
C ASP A 284 -16.15 -23.07 -54.58
N LYS A 285 -16.87 -24.19 -54.69
CA LYS A 285 -17.48 -24.93 -53.57
C LYS A 285 -16.62 -26.06 -53.01
N GLU A 286 -15.64 -26.56 -53.76
CA GLU A 286 -14.75 -27.64 -53.35
C GLU A 286 -13.60 -27.12 -52.47
N MET A 287 -13.08 -25.93 -52.78
CA MET A 287 -12.06 -25.24 -51.97
C MET A 287 -12.46 -25.08 -50.48
N PRO A 288 -13.65 -24.56 -50.13
CA PRO A 288 -14.05 -24.44 -48.72
C PRO A 288 -14.28 -25.81 -48.06
N GLN A 289 -14.73 -26.81 -48.82
CA GLN A 289 -14.95 -28.17 -48.30
C GLN A 289 -13.62 -28.86 -47.95
N MET A 290 -12.60 -28.69 -48.77
CA MET A 290 -11.25 -29.18 -48.51
C MET A 290 -10.64 -28.51 -47.27
N GLU A 291 -10.78 -27.19 -47.14
CA GLU A 291 -10.25 -26.46 -45.99
C GLU A 291 -11.02 -26.79 -44.70
N GLU A 292 -12.33 -27.06 -44.77
CA GLU A 292 -13.11 -27.56 -43.63
C GLU A 292 -12.63 -28.96 -43.19
N ALA A 293 -12.46 -29.89 -44.15
CA ALA A 293 -11.96 -31.23 -43.86
C ALA A 293 -10.55 -31.19 -43.22
N ARG A 294 -9.69 -30.29 -43.69
CA ARG A 294 -8.35 -30.08 -43.14
C ARG A 294 -8.42 -29.56 -41.71
N ARG A 295 -9.25 -28.54 -41.44
CA ARG A 295 -9.44 -28.00 -40.09
C ARG A 295 -10.01 -29.03 -39.13
N ALA A 296 -10.97 -29.85 -39.57
CA ALA A 296 -11.53 -30.93 -38.77
C ALA A 296 -10.48 -32.00 -38.41
N TYR A 297 -9.61 -32.37 -39.35
CA TYR A 297 -8.50 -33.29 -39.08
C TYR A 297 -7.51 -32.73 -38.05
N ILE A 298 -7.12 -31.46 -38.19
CA ILE A 298 -6.22 -30.80 -37.22
C ILE A 298 -6.86 -30.74 -35.83
N ALA A 299 -8.14 -30.36 -35.73
CA ALA A 299 -8.85 -30.33 -34.46
C ALA A 299 -8.95 -31.72 -33.81
N ALA A 300 -9.19 -32.77 -34.61
CA ALA A 300 -9.20 -34.15 -34.13
C ALA A 300 -7.82 -34.62 -33.67
N LEU A 301 -6.73 -34.21 -34.35
CA LEU A 301 -5.37 -34.48 -33.90
C LEU A 301 -5.04 -33.79 -32.58
N ASP A 302 -5.49 -32.55 -32.39
CA ASP A 302 -5.26 -31.82 -31.14
C ASP A 302 -6.06 -32.45 -29.99
N ALA A 303 -7.31 -32.85 -30.23
CA ALA A 303 -8.11 -33.60 -29.26
C ALA A 303 -7.48 -34.95 -28.91
N ALA A 304 -6.95 -35.68 -29.90
CA ALA A 304 -6.26 -36.95 -29.68
C ALA A 304 -4.96 -36.78 -28.88
N LYS A 305 -4.21 -35.69 -29.10
CA LYS A 305 -3.01 -35.36 -28.31
C LYS A 305 -3.35 -34.98 -26.87
N GLU A 306 -4.46 -34.29 -26.65
CA GLU A 306 -4.91 -33.85 -25.32
C GLU A 306 -5.44 -35.03 -24.49
N LYS A 307 -6.34 -35.83 -25.06
CA LYS A 307 -7.07 -36.87 -24.32
C LYS A 307 -6.38 -38.23 -24.31
N GLN A 308 -5.61 -38.54 -25.36
CA GLN A 308 -4.91 -39.82 -25.55
C GLN A 308 -5.81 -41.06 -25.35
N ASP A 309 -7.09 -40.93 -25.64
CA ASP A 309 -8.09 -41.99 -25.59
C ASP A 309 -8.29 -42.63 -26.98
N GLU A 310 -8.75 -43.88 -26.98
CA GLU A 310 -8.96 -44.66 -28.21
C GLU A 310 -10.03 -44.01 -29.11
N GLU A 311 -11.03 -43.36 -28.51
CA GLU A 311 -12.09 -42.64 -29.21
C GLU A 311 -11.55 -41.43 -29.99
N SER A 312 -10.68 -40.60 -29.39
CA SER A 312 -10.11 -39.45 -30.11
C SER A 312 -9.09 -39.89 -31.17
N LEU A 313 -8.34 -40.98 -30.94
CA LEU A 313 -7.48 -41.56 -31.96
C LEU A 313 -8.28 -42.10 -33.16
N ALA A 314 -9.42 -42.77 -32.90
CA ALA A 314 -10.33 -43.22 -33.94
C ALA A 314 -10.97 -42.04 -34.70
N ALA A 315 -11.33 -40.95 -34.01
CA ALA A 315 -11.84 -39.72 -34.61
C ALA A 315 -10.79 -39.02 -35.50
N ALA A 316 -9.52 -39.00 -35.09
CA ALA A 316 -8.43 -38.48 -35.91
C ALA A 316 -8.20 -39.33 -37.17
N ALA A 317 -8.29 -40.66 -37.04
CA ALA A 317 -8.18 -41.57 -38.18
C ALA A 317 -9.34 -41.41 -39.17
N SER A 318 -10.58 -41.28 -38.69
CA SER A 318 -11.74 -41.06 -39.57
C SER A 318 -11.70 -39.69 -40.26
N ALA A 319 -11.28 -38.63 -39.55
CA ALA A 319 -11.09 -37.31 -40.14
C ALA A 319 -9.98 -37.31 -41.21
N ARG A 320 -8.92 -38.10 -41.03
CA ARG A 320 -7.87 -38.28 -42.05
C ARG A 320 -8.40 -38.97 -43.31
N LEU A 321 -9.20 -40.03 -43.16
CA LEU A 321 -9.84 -40.71 -44.27
C LEU A 321 -10.81 -39.79 -45.02
N TYR A 322 -11.57 -38.98 -44.28
CA TYR A 322 -12.45 -37.98 -44.87
C TYR A 322 -11.66 -36.93 -45.68
N LEU A 323 -10.57 -36.39 -45.15
CA LEU A 323 -9.71 -35.45 -45.86
C LEU A 323 -9.12 -36.07 -47.14
N GLN A 324 -8.64 -37.31 -47.07
CA GLN A 324 -8.17 -38.04 -48.26
C GLN A 324 -9.29 -38.22 -49.29
N SER A 325 -10.51 -38.53 -48.84
CA SER A 325 -11.65 -38.67 -49.76
C SER A 325 -11.99 -37.37 -50.48
N VAL A 326 -11.80 -36.20 -49.86
CA VAL A 326 -12.00 -34.91 -50.53
C VAL A 326 -10.88 -34.65 -51.54
N LEU A 327 -9.63 -34.98 -51.22
CA LEU A 327 -8.48 -34.78 -52.10
C LEU A 327 -8.45 -35.70 -53.34
N PHE A 328 -8.95 -36.93 -53.23
CA PHE A 328 -8.93 -37.91 -54.33
C PHE A 328 -10.24 -37.97 -55.13
N LYS A 329 -11.30 -37.29 -54.68
CA LYS A 329 -12.58 -37.22 -55.40
C LYS A 329 -12.56 -36.16 -56.51
N SER A 330 -11.66 -35.19 -56.44
CA SER A 330 -11.38 -34.22 -57.51
C SER A 330 -10.61 -34.82 -58.70
N GLU A 331 -10.22 -36.10 -58.63
CA GLU A 331 -9.39 -36.79 -59.63
C GLU A 331 -10.20 -37.70 -60.57
N GLY A 332 -11.54 -37.65 -60.51
CA GLY A 332 -12.43 -38.62 -61.16
C GLY A 332 -13.72 -38.06 -61.76
N ALA A 333 -13.68 -36.87 -62.39
CA ALA A 333 -14.77 -36.35 -63.22
C ALA A 333 -14.25 -35.90 -64.58
#